data_AF-A0A512AKS8-F1
#
_entry.id   AF-A0A512AKS8-F1
#
_cell.length_a   1.000
_cell.length_b   1.000
_cell.length_c   1.000
_cell.angle_alpha   90.00
_cell.angle_beta   90.00
_cell.angle_gamma   90.00
#
_symmetry.space_group_name_H-M   'P 1'
#
loop_
_entity.id
_entity.type
_entity.pdbx_description
1 polymer ?
#
loop_
_entity_poly.entity_id
_entity_poly.type
_entity_poly.pdbx_seq_one_letter_code
_entity_poly.pdbx_strand_id
1 'polypeptide(L)'
;MLLPMLRFLVPAALILALVTSPVTAAPEAPVVPDAALRGDLHCAAVFAIAASEQSRGSAAALALPPLAVRGKRFFADVGTRAVEQGGMTQAAVRDLLVAEVTAMQRRAAADPDKELAAQVKPCLARLDAAVPPLQTPNLAQCAAILTLAWEEERTKGPESAAARDLQTLAQVLASRARDAQIAAGKSGDGADAAVEEARDAMRKEAANRPGGVDNYDIAHCYDLAAPDAKTHY
;
A
#
# COMPACT_ATOMS: atom_id res chain seq x y z
N MET A 1 15.70 -79.96 6.71
CA MET A 1 15.15 -81.26 6.26
C MET A 1 13.63 -81.13 6.16
N LEU A 2 13.09 -81.42 4.97
CA LEU A 2 11.70 -81.73 4.59
C LEU A 2 10.58 -80.65 4.60
N LEU A 3 10.13 -80.33 3.37
CA LEU A 3 8.76 -79.94 2.97
C LEU A 3 7.80 -81.15 3.07
N PRO A 4 6.47 -80.95 3.18
CA PRO A 4 5.58 -81.09 2.01
C PRO A 4 4.42 -80.05 1.98
N MET A 5 4.08 -79.43 0.84
CA MET A 5 3.09 -79.90 -0.15
C MET A 5 1.75 -80.38 0.45
N LEU A 6 0.61 -79.72 0.16
CA LEU A 6 -0.27 -80.07 -0.99
C LEU A 6 -1.62 -79.30 -1.00
N ARG A 7 -1.87 -78.61 -2.13
CA ARG A 7 -3.10 -78.48 -2.94
C ARG A 7 -4.48 -78.41 -2.25
N PHE A 8 -5.13 -77.26 -2.42
CA PHE A 8 -6.50 -77.20 -2.96
C PHE A 8 -6.58 -76.11 -4.04
N LEU A 9 -7.45 -76.34 -5.02
CA LEU A 9 -7.49 -75.79 -6.37
C LEU A 9 -8.88 -75.16 -6.58
N VAL A 10 -8.96 -74.13 -7.44
CA VAL A 10 -10.16 -73.62 -8.20
C VAL A 10 -11.04 -72.57 -7.48
N PRO A 11 -11.70 -71.59 -8.16
CA PRO A 11 -11.30 -70.69 -9.27
C PRO A 11 -11.71 -69.19 -9.09
N ALA A 12 -11.19 -68.36 -10.00
CA ALA A 12 -11.71 -67.11 -10.58
C ALA A 12 -13.01 -66.47 -10.01
N ALA A 13 -12.85 -65.25 -9.48
CA ALA A 13 -13.83 -64.18 -9.64
C ALA A 13 -13.10 -62.89 -10.05
N LEU A 14 -13.36 -62.49 -11.29
CA LEU A 14 -12.84 -61.33 -12.01
C LEU A 14 -13.25 -60.04 -11.29
N ILE A 15 -12.36 -59.43 -10.51
CA ILE A 15 -12.58 -58.07 -9.99
C ILE A 15 -12.11 -57.07 -11.05
N LEU A 16 -13.11 -56.37 -11.58
CA LEU A 16 -13.03 -55.26 -12.51
C LEU A 16 -11.97 -54.23 -12.04
N ALA A 17 -10.88 -54.10 -12.79
CA ALA A 17 -9.96 -52.99 -12.63
C ALA A 17 -10.67 -51.70 -13.08
N LEU A 18 -11.17 -50.91 -12.12
CA LEU A 18 -11.50 -49.51 -12.38
C LEU A 18 -10.19 -48.77 -12.61
N VAL A 19 -9.83 -48.63 -13.89
CA VAL A 19 -8.78 -47.74 -14.35
C VAL A 19 -9.27 -46.31 -14.10
N THR A 20 -8.87 -45.69 -13.00
CA THR A 20 -8.97 -44.24 -12.82
C THR A 20 -7.97 -43.60 -13.77
N SER A 21 -8.40 -43.29 -14.99
CA SER A 21 -7.59 -42.44 -15.88
C SER A 21 -7.36 -41.10 -15.18
N PRO A 22 -6.10 -40.64 -15.04
CA PRO A 22 -5.86 -39.28 -14.58
C PRO A 22 -6.49 -38.35 -15.62
N VAL A 23 -7.48 -37.58 -15.20
CA VAL A 23 -7.98 -36.45 -15.99
C VAL A 23 -6.82 -35.46 -16.06
N THR A 24 -6.05 -35.52 -17.15
CA THR A 24 -5.14 -34.44 -17.50
C THR A 24 -6.01 -33.24 -17.83
N ALA A 25 -6.14 -32.33 -16.87
CA ALA A 25 -6.71 -31.01 -17.11
C ALA A 25 -6.02 -30.43 -18.35
N ALA A 26 -6.80 -30.14 -19.39
CA ALA A 26 -6.28 -29.46 -20.56
C ALA A 26 -5.67 -28.13 -20.07
N PRO A 27 -4.47 -27.74 -20.56
CA PRO A 27 -3.91 -26.45 -20.21
C PRO A 27 -4.90 -25.36 -20.61
N GLU A 28 -5.47 -24.68 -19.61
CA GLU A 28 -6.30 -23.51 -19.80
C GLU A 28 -5.48 -22.51 -20.62
N ALA A 29 -6.04 -22.02 -21.73
CA ALA A 29 -5.36 -21.07 -22.57
C ALA A 29 -4.97 -19.84 -21.72
N PRO A 30 -3.73 -19.35 -21.82
CA PRO A 30 -3.29 -18.24 -20.98
C PRO A 30 -4.19 -17.04 -21.24
N VAL A 31 -4.84 -16.57 -20.17
CA VAL A 31 -5.66 -15.37 -20.20
C VAL A 31 -4.74 -14.18 -20.47
N VAL A 32 -4.90 -13.55 -21.63
CA VAL A 32 -4.14 -12.38 -22.02
C VAL A 32 -4.97 -11.14 -21.69
N PRO A 33 -4.49 -10.24 -20.80
CA PRO A 33 -5.21 -9.01 -20.53
C PRO A 33 -5.31 -8.15 -21.79
N ASP A 34 -6.40 -7.41 -21.92
CA ASP A 34 -6.49 -6.39 -22.96
C ASP A 34 -5.42 -5.29 -22.76
N ALA A 35 -5.28 -4.40 -23.75
CA ALA A 35 -4.26 -3.37 -23.73
C ALA A 35 -4.46 -2.34 -22.59
N ALA A 36 -5.70 -2.08 -22.18
CA ALA A 36 -6.01 -1.14 -21.11
C ALA A 36 -5.60 -1.74 -19.76
N LEU A 37 -6.03 -2.97 -19.47
CA LEU A 37 -5.67 -3.69 -18.24
C LEU A 37 -4.16 -3.94 -18.14
N ARG A 38 -3.49 -4.26 -19.25
CA ARG A 38 -2.02 -4.36 -19.28
C ARG A 38 -1.37 -3.02 -18.94
N GLY A 39 -1.88 -1.92 -19.49
CA GLY A 39 -1.40 -0.57 -19.19
C GLY A 39 -1.60 -0.18 -17.73
N ASP A 40 -2.72 -0.58 -17.12
CA ASP A 40 -3.00 -0.35 -15.70
C ASP A 40 -2.07 -1.17 -14.80
N LEU A 41 -1.86 -2.46 -15.10
CA LEU A 41 -0.93 -3.31 -14.36
C LEU A 41 0.51 -2.79 -14.43
N HIS A 42 0.93 -2.31 -15.60
CA HIS A 42 2.21 -1.62 -15.76
C HIS A 42 2.31 -0.40 -14.84
N CYS A 43 1.32 0.49 -14.86
CA CYS A 43 1.33 1.67 -14.00
C CYS A 43 1.31 1.31 -12.51
N ALA A 44 0.60 0.26 -12.12
CA ALA A 44 0.59 -0.22 -10.75
C ALA A 44 1.99 -0.72 -10.30
N ALA A 45 2.72 -1.42 -11.17
CA ALA A 45 4.11 -1.82 -10.91
C ALA A 45 5.04 -0.60 -10.79
N VAL A 46 4.91 0.37 -11.69
CA VAL A 46 5.71 1.60 -11.70
C VAL A 46 5.51 2.40 -10.41
N PHE A 47 4.27 2.52 -9.91
CA PHE A 47 3.99 3.19 -8.64
C PHE A 47 4.57 2.44 -7.44
N ALA A 48 4.52 1.11 -7.45
CA ALA A 48 5.13 0.31 -6.38
C ALA A 48 6.65 0.50 -6.32
N ILE A 49 7.33 0.55 -7.47
CA ILE A 49 8.77 0.85 -7.55
C ILE A 49 9.03 2.26 -7.03
N ALA A 50 8.30 3.27 -7.52
CA ALA A 50 8.50 4.65 -7.11
C ALA A 50 8.26 4.85 -5.60
N ALA A 51 7.23 4.22 -5.03
CA ALA A 51 6.98 4.22 -3.59
C ALA A 51 8.11 3.55 -2.80
N SER A 52 8.67 2.45 -3.31
CA SER A 52 9.83 1.81 -2.70
C SER A 52 11.05 2.73 -2.73
N GLU A 53 11.33 3.40 -3.85
CA GLU A 53 12.44 4.35 -3.95
C GLU A 53 12.23 5.61 -3.08
N GLN A 54 10.98 6.06 -2.90
CA GLN A 54 10.62 7.10 -1.92
C GLN A 54 10.96 6.66 -0.50
N SER A 55 10.61 5.43 -0.12
CA SER A 55 10.94 4.89 1.21
C SER A 55 12.44 4.74 1.47
N ARG A 56 13.23 4.59 0.40
CA ARG A 56 14.69 4.53 0.43
C ARG A 56 15.35 5.92 0.39
N GLY A 57 14.57 6.99 0.23
CA GLY A 57 15.06 8.36 0.18
C GLY A 57 15.73 8.75 -1.14
N SER A 58 15.41 8.09 -2.26
CA SER A 58 15.91 8.51 -3.58
C SER A 58 15.44 9.93 -3.90
N ALA A 59 16.37 10.84 -4.17
CA ALA A 59 16.05 12.23 -4.49
C ALA A 59 15.13 12.35 -5.72
N ALA A 60 15.36 11.53 -6.75
CA ALA A 60 14.52 11.51 -7.94
C ALA A 60 13.10 11.00 -7.64
N ALA A 61 12.96 10.00 -6.76
CA ALA A 61 11.66 9.48 -6.35
C ALA A 61 10.91 10.45 -5.42
N LEU A 62 11.63 11.17 -4.54
CA LEU A 62 11.07 12.20 -3.67
C LEU A 62 10.63 13.46 -4.44
N ALA A 63 11.13 13.67 -5.67
CA ALA A 63 10.63 14.71 -6.56
C ALA A 63 9.29 14.35 -7.25
N LEU A 64 8.84 13.10 -7.14
CA LEU A 64 7.51 12.65 -7.60
C LEU A 64 6.47 12.86 -6.49
N PRO A 65 5.17 12.94 -6.83
CA PRO A 65 4.10 12.95 -5.82
C PRO A 65 4.20 11.74 -4.87
N PRO A 66 3.70 11.80 -3.63
CA PRO A 66 3.66 10.64 -2.73
C PRO A 66 2.85 9.48 -3.32
N LEU A 67 3.50 8.32 -3.52
CA LEU A 67 2.89 7.17 -4.23
C LEU A 67 2.57 5.98 -3.34
N ALA A 68 3.08 5.92 -2.10
CA ALA A 68 2.87 4.76 -1.22
C ALA A 68 1.38 4.44 -1.01
N VAL A 69 0.58 5.44 -0.63
CA VAL A 69 -0.85 5.24 -0.34
C VAL A 69 -1.67 5.15 -1.62
N ARG A 70 -1.54 6.15 -2.51
CA ARG A 70 -2.35 6.23 -3.74
C ARG A 70 -2.03 5.09 -4.70
N GLY A 71 -0.75 4.75 -4.85
CA GLY A 71 -0.29 3.62 -5.66
C GLY A 71 -0.79 2.28 -5.14
N LYS A 72 -0.81 2.07 -3.81
CA LYS A 72 -1.39 0.86 -3.20
C LYS A 72 -2.89 0.73 -3.48
N ARG A 73 -3.66 1.83 -3.38
CA ARG A 73 -5.09 1.84 -3.72
C ARG A 73 -5.32 1.52 -5.20
N PHE A 74 -4.58 2.21 -6.08
CA PHE A 74 -4.61 1.94 -7.51
C PHE A 74 -4.31 0.47 -7.82
N PHE A 75 -3.27 -0.10 -7.20
CA PHE A 75 -2.91 -1.49 -7.34
C PHE A 75 -4.05 -2.44 -6.90
N ALA A 76 -4.67 -2.17 -5.76
CA ALA A 76 -5.80 -2.98 -5.28
C ALA A 76 -6.97 -2.97 -6.29
N ASP A 77 -7.35 -1.79 -6.77
CA ASP A 77 -8.45 -1.63 -7.74
C ASP A 77 -8.15 -2.34 -9.07
N VAL A 78 -6.92 -2.20 -9.58
CA VAL A 78 -6.47 -2.87 -10.81
C VAL A 78 -6.42 -4.39 -10.62
N GLY A 79 -5.91 -4.86 -9.47
CA GLY A 79 -5.85 -6.28 -9.15
C GLY A 79 -7.24 -6.93 -9.09
N THR A 80 -8.20 -6.25 -8.46
CA THR A 80 -9.61 -6.68 -8.44
C THR A 80 -10.16 -6.78 -9.85
N ARG A 81 -9.98 -5.74 -10.70
CA ARG A 81 -10.43 -5.80 -12.11
C ARG A 81 -9.74 -6.93 -12.90
N ALA A 82 -8.46 -7.15 -12.68
CA ALA A 82 -7.70 -8.20 -13.37
C ALA A 82 -8.27 -9.59 -13.10
N VAL A 83 -8.65 -9.87 -11.85
CA VAL A 83 -9.23 -11.16 -11.45
C VAL A 83 -10.69 -11.26 -11.86
N GLU A 84 -11.51 -10.27 -11.51
CA GLU A 84 -12.97 -10.34 -11.67
C GLU A 84 -13.44 -10.14 -13.12
N GLN A 85 -12.80 -9.22 -13.84
CA GLN A 85 -13.21 -8.84 -15.20
C GLN A 85 -12.28 -9.46 -16.25
N GLY A 86 -11.00 -9.55 -15.93
CA GLY A 86 -9.99 -10.12 -16.81
C GLY A 86 -9.95 -11.65 -16.78
N GLY A 87 -10.54 -12.30 -15.76
CA GLY A 87 -10.45 -13.75 -15.57
C GLY A 87 -9.04 -14.24 -15.21
N MET A 88 -8.15 -13.34 -14.77
CA MET A 88 -6.77 -13.67 -14.48
C MET A 88 -6.65 -14.31 -13.10
N THR A 89 -5.73 -15.27 -12.97
CA THR A 89 -5.34 -15.75 -11.64
C THR A 89 -4.41 -14.74 -10.96
N GLN A 90 -4.37 -14.75 -9.62
CA GLN A 90 -3.40 -13.95 -8.86
C GLN A 90 -1.95 -14.27 -9.28
N ALA A 91 -1.68 -15.54 -9.63
CA ALA A 91 -0.38 -15.96 -10.14
C ALA A 91 -0.05 -15.30 -11.48
N ALA A 92 -0.99 -15.27 -12.42
CA ALA A 92 -0.80 -14.60 -13.71
C ALA A 92 -0.56 -13.09 -13.56
N VAL A 93 -1.30 -12.43 -12.66
CA VAL A 93 -1.10 -11.01 -12.34
C VAL A 93 0.31 -10.77 -11.79
N ARG A 94 0.74 -11.57 -10.80
CA ARG A 94 2.09 -11.49 -10.23
C ARG A 94 3.17 -11.68 -11.30
N ASP A 95 3.04 -12.69 -12.15
CA ASP A 95 4.06 -13.01 -13.15
C ASP A 95 4.19 -11.88 -14.20
N LEU A 96 3.08 -11.23 -14.57
CA LEU A 96 3.11 -10.03 -15.41
C LEU A 96 3.80 -8.85 -14.73
N LEU A 97 3.50 -8.58 -13.46
CA LEU A 97 4.15 -7.51 -12.70
C LEU A 97 5.66 -7.75 -12.58
N VAL A 98 6.09 -8.98 -12.32
CA VAL A 98 7.51 -9.36 -12.29
C VAL A 98 8.18 -9.12 -13.65
N ALA A 99 7.50 -9.44 -14.75
CA ALA A 99 8.00 -9.18 -16.10
C ALA A 99 8.17 -7.67 -16.36
N GLU A 100 7.21 -6.84 -15.97
CA GLU A 100 7.27 -5.38 -16.08
C GLU A 100 8.44 -4.80 -15.27
N VAL A 101 8.59 -5.21 -14.02
CA VAL A 101 9.71 -4.78 -13.15
C VAL A 101 11.04 -5.16 -13.79
N THR A 102 11.18 -6.40 -14.27
CA THR A 102 12.41 -6.89 -14.91
C THR A 102 12.71 -6.12 -16.20
N ALA A 103 11.69 -5.76 -16.98
CA ALA A 103 11.86 -4.95 -18.19
C ALA A 103 12.32 -3.53 -17.85
N MET A 104 11.73 -2.92 -16.81
CA MET A 104 12.12 -1.60 -16.34
C MET A 104 13.56 -1.58 -15.80
N GLN A 105 13.94 -2.56 -14.98
CA GLN A 105 15.32 -2.70 -14.47
C GLN A 105 16.35 -2.81 -15.60
N ARG A 106 16.02 -3.51 -16.69
CA ARG A 106 16.89 -3.58 -17.88
C ARG A 106 17.07 -2.23 -18.57
N ARG A 107 16.02 -1.41 -18.67
CA ARG A 107 16.11 -0.05 -19.25
C ARG A 107 16.80 0.94 -18.31
N ALA A 108 16.62 0.76 -17.01
CA ALA A 108 17.23 1.57 -15.96
C ALA A 108 18.76 1.40 -15.85
N ALA A 109 19.37 0.42 -16.53
CA ALA A 109 20.79 0.07 -16.37
C ALA A 109 21.76 1.25 -16.54
N ALA A 110 21.44 2.22 -17.39
CA ALA A 110 22.29 3.39 -17.63
C ALA A 110 21.96 4.57 -16.69
N ASP A 111 20.68 4.77 -16.38
CA ASP A 111 20.19 5.91 -15.58
C ASP A 111 18.86 5.54 -14.90
N PRO A 112 18.91 4.97 -13.68
CA PRO A 112 17.72 4.51 -12.98
C PRO A 112 16.73 5.61 -12.64
N ASP A 113 17.24 6.80 -12.26
CA ASP A 113 16.42 7.94 -11.85
C ASP A 113 15.65 8.51 -13.04
N LYS A 114 16.31 8.66 -14.19
CA LYS A 114 15.66 9.10 -15.43
C LYS A 114 14.63 8.09 -15.92
N GLU A 115 14.94 6.79 -15.87
CA GLU A 115 13.99 5.75 -16.25
C GLU A 115 12.77 5.78 -15.32
N LEU A 116 12.96 5.86 -14.00
CA LEU A 116 11.87 5.95 -13.04
C LEU A 116 10.95 7.14 -13.34
N ALA A 117 11.52 8.34 -13.50
CA ALA A 117 10.75 9.53 -13.82
C ALA A 117 10.02 9.42 -15.18
N ALA A 118 10.66 8.79 -16.18
CA ALA A 118 10.08 8.59 -17.51
C ALA A 118 8.90 7.60 -17.50
N GLN A 119 8.95 6.56 -16.66
CA GLN A 119 7.87 5.58 -16.53
C GLN A 119 6.71 6.11 -15.66
N VAL A 120 7.00 6.84 -14.58
CA VAL A 120 5.96 7.34 -13.66
C VAL A 120 5.10 8.42 -14.32
N LYS A 121 5.71 9.40 -15.01
CA LYS A 121 4.98 10.58 -15.52
C LYS A 121 3.76 10.23 -16.40
N PRO A 122 3.84 9.32 -17.39
CA PRO A 122 2.68 8.92 -18.19
C PRO A 122 1.57 8.22 -17.38
N CYS A 123 1.93 7.59 -16.27
CA CYS A 123 1.00 6.85 -15.42
C CYS A 123 0.21 7.76 -14.47
N LEU A 124 0.71 8.94 -14.12
CA LEU A 124 0.07 9.84 -13.14
C LEU A 124 -1.36 10.21 -13.54
N ALA A 125 -1.65 10.44 -14.82
CA ALA A 125 -3.00 10.74 -15.28
C ALA A 125 -4.00 9.60 -15.01
N ARG A 126 -3.56 8.34 -15.10
CA ARG A 126 -4.38 7.18 -14.73
C ARG A 126 -4.59 7.08 -13.23
N LEU A 127 -3.55 7.39 -12.45
CA LEU A 127 -3.66 7.45 -11.00
C LEU A 127 -4.65 8.52 -10.56
N ASP A 128 -4.56 9.72 -11.09
CA ASP A 128 -5.44 10.85 -10.74
C ASP A 128 -6.91 10.57 -11.09
N ALA A 129 -7.15 9.85 -12.19
CA ALA A 129 -8.49 9.45 -12.60
C ALA A 129 -9.12 8.40 -11.67
N ALA A 130 -8.31 7.49 -11.10
CA ALA A 130 -8.78 6.37 -10.29
C ALA A 130 -8.76 6.67 -8.78
N VAL A 131 -7.74 7.39 -8.32
CA VAL A 131 -7.50 7.67 -6.90
C VAL A 131 -7.25 9.17 -6.75
N PRO A 132 -8.14 9.94 -6.09
CA PRO A 132 -7.96 11.37 -5.92
C PRO A 132 -6.60 11.73 -5.26
N PRO A 133 -6.03 12.92 -5.56
CA PRO A 133 -4.87 13.44 -4.85
C PRO A 133 -5.09 13.52 -3.34
N LEU A 134 -3.99 13.38 -2.59
CA LEU A 134 -4.03 13.52 -1.13
C LEU A 134 -4.36 14.97 -0.74
N GLN A 135 -5.14 15.12 0.33
CA GLN A 135 -5.43 16.42 0.92
C GLN A 135 -4.26 16.86 1.80
N THR A 136 -3.85 18.12 1.71
CA THR A 136 -2.83 18.68 2.60
C THR A 136 -3.47 19.01 3.96
N PRO A 137 -3.10 18.31 5.05
CA PRO A 137 -3.63 18.61 6.38
C PRO A 137 -3.06 19.91 6.95
N ASN A 138 -3.87 20.64 7.74
CA ASN A 138 -3.35 21.75 8.56
C ASN A 138 -2.74 21.26 9.89
N LEU A 139 -2.17 22.18 10.68
CA LEU A 139 -1.54 21.84 11.98
C LEU A 139 -2.45 21.03 12.92
N ALA A 140 -3.71 21.43 13.07
CA ALA A 140 -4.65 20.77 13.98
C ALA A 140 -5.03 19.37 13.45
N GLN A 141 -5.23 19.24 12.14
CA GLN A 141 -5.44 17.94 11.49
C GLN A 141 -4.21 17.04 11.64
N CYS A 142 -3.00 17.57 11.46
CA CYS A 142 -1.76 16.81 11.66
C CYS A 142 -1.59 16.32 13.10
N ALA A 143 -1.85 17.18 14.09
CA ALA A 143 -1.85 16.77 15.49
C ALA A 143 -2.83 15.61 15.74
N ALA A 144 -4.04 15.71 15.20
CA ALA A 144 -5.06 14.67 15.31
C ALA A 144 -4.68 13.36 14.59
N ILE A 145 -4.18 13.45 13.36
CA ILE A 145 -3.76 12.28 12.56
C ILE A 145 -2.62 11.52 13.27
N LEU A 146 -1.58 12.21 13.75
CA LEU A 146 -0.50 11.54 14.48
C LEU A 146 -0.95 11.02 15.85
N THR A 147 -1.93 11.64 16.49
CA THR A 147 -2.56 11.09 17.71
C THR A 147 -3.27 9.78 17.42
N LEU A 148 -4.04 9.69 16.33
CA LEU A 148 -4.71 8.44 15.92
C LEU A 148 -3.70 7.34 15.58
N ALA A 149 -2.63 7.68 14.86
CA ALA A 149 -1.55 6.74 14.56
C ALA A 149 -0.85 6.23 15.84
N TRP A 150 -0.62 7.11 16.81
CA TRP A 150 -0.09 6.75 18.12
C TRP A 150 -1.03 5.81 18.89
N GLU A 151 -2.33 6.12 18.94
CA GLU A 151 -3.35 5.28 19.57
C GLU A 151 -3.36 3.88 18.95
N GLU A 152 -3.32 3.78 17.62
CA GLU A 152 -3.25 2.50 16.91
C GLU A 152 -1.98 1.73 17.26
N GLU A 153 -0.82 2.38 17.22
CA GLU A 153 0.46 1.72 17.47
C GLU A 153 0.57 1.18 18.91
N ARG A 154 -0.02 1.89 19.88
CA ARG A 154 -0.12 1.42 21.26
C ARG A 154 -0.90 0.13 21.42
N THR A 155 -1.84 -0.17 20.53
CA THR A 155 -2.57 -1.45 20.56
C THR A 155 -1.68 -2.64 20.19
N LYS A 156 -0.60 -2.40 19.43
CA LYS A 156 0.39 -3.41 19.02
C LYS A 156 1.48 -3.61 20.08
N GLY A 157 1.77 -2.55 20.85
CA GLY A 157 2.65 -2.60 22.02
C GLY A 157 2.81 -1.21 22.65
N PRO A 158 2.49 -1.02 23.94
CA PRO A 158 2.39 0.32 24.54
C PRO A 158 3.73 1.08 24.68
N GLU A 159 4.87 0.40 24.50
CA GLU A 159 6.21 0.96 24.69
C GLU A 159 7.11 0.90 23.42
N SER A 160 6.52 0.64 22.25
CA SER A 160 7.29 0.60 21.00
C SER A 160 7.98 1.95 20.74
N ALA A 161 9.15 1.91 20.11
CA ALA A 161 9.87 3.12 19.72
C ALA A 161 8.99 3.99 18.80
N ALA A 162 8.28 3.35 17.85
CA ALA A 162 7.34 4.02 16.96
C ALA A 162 6.21 4.74 17.72
N ALA A 163 5.61 4.11 18.75
CA ALA A 163 4.59 4.75 19.56
C ALA A 163 5.15 5.98 20.30
N ARG A 164 6.36 5.88 20.85
CA ARG A 164 7.01 7.02 21.52
C ARG A 164 7.28 8.17 20.56
N ASP A 165 7.80 7.88 19.37
CA ASP A 165 8.09 8.89 18.35
C ASP A 165 6.80 9.59 17.89
N LEU A 166 5.73 8.83 17.60
CA LEU A 166 4.43 9.37 17.22
C LEU A 166 3.82 10.23 18.33
N GLN A 167 3.95 9.82 19.59
CA GLN A 167 3.49 10.61 20.73
C GLN A 167 4.20 11.98 20.79
N THR A 168 5.52 12.00 20.64
CA THR A 168 6.30 13.23 20.65
C THR A 168 5.89 14.16 19.51
N LEU A 169 5.78 13.63 18.29
CA LEU A 169 5.39 14.43 17.12
C LEU A 169 3.96 14.98 17.27
N ALA A 170 3.02 14.16 17.76
CA ALA A 170 1.65 14.59 18.03
C ALA A 170 1.60 15.73 19.07
N GLN A 171 2.40 15.66 20.13
CA GLN A 171 2.48 16.72 21.15
C GLN A 171 3.08 18.02 20.59
N VAL A 172 4.14 17.94 19.78
CA VAL A 172 4.73 19.12 19.12
C VAL A 172 3.69 19.81 18.23
N LEU A 173 3.01 19.03 17.39
CA LEU A 173 1.99 19.57 16.50
C LEU A 173 0.78 20.13 17.26
N ALA A 174 0.35 19.50 18.35
CA ALA A 174 -0.73 19.99 19.19
C ALA A 174 -0.38 21.35 19.83
N SER A 175 0.85 21.50 20.35
CA SER A 175 1.34 22.79 20.86
C SER A 175 1.35 23.86 19.77
N ARG A 176 1.93 23.55 18.61
CA ARG A 176 1.99 24.48 17.46
C ARG A 176 0.60 24.85 16.94
N ALA A 177 -0.33 23.90 16.90
CA ALA A 177 -1.71 24.14 16.53
C ALA A 177 -2.41 25.09 17.51
N ARG A 178 -2.22 24.88 18.82
CA ARG A 178 -2.73 25.76 19.87
C ARG A 178 -2.16 27.17 19.73
N ASP A 179 -0.86 27.31 19.57
CA ASP A 179 -0.20 28.60 19.41
C ASP A 179 -0.69 29.34 18.15
N ALA A 180 -0.91 28.62 17.05
CA ALA A 180 -1.49 29.18 15.83
C ALA A 180 -2.93 29.70 16.05
N GLN A 181 -3.74 29.02 16.86
CA GLN A 181 -5.09 29.48 17.21
C GLN A 181 -5.07 30.72 18.11
N ILE A 182 -4.13 30.79 19.06
CA ILE A 182 -3.93 31.97 19.90
C ILE A 182 -3.46 33.16 19.06
N ALA A 183 -2.50 32.94 18.15
CA ALA A 183 -2.05 33.95 17.20
C ALA A 183 -3.18 34.44 16.28
N ALA A 184 -4.15 33.57 15.98
CA ALA A 184 -5.38 33.91 15.27
C ALA A 184 -6.44 34.62 16.14
N GLY A 185 -6.12 34.96 17.39
CA GLY A 185 -6.97 35.76 18.27
C GLY A 185 -7.88 34.97 19.21
N LYS A 186 -7.75 33.63 19.29
CA LYS A 186 -8.50 32.85 20.28
C LYS A 186 -7.90 33.00 21.68
N SER A 187 -8.74 32.85 22.70
CA SER A 187 -8.26 32.62 24.07
C SER A 187 -7.54 31.28 24.19
N GLY A 188 -6.83 31.05 25.29
CA GLY A 188 -6.22 29.74 25.58
C GLY A 188 -7.25 28.61 25.50
N ASP A 189 -8.35 28.73 26.23
CA ASP A 189 -9.43 27.73 26.23
C ASP A 189 -10.07 27.57 24.84
N GLY A 190 -10.22 28.67 24.09
CA GLY A 190 -10.75 28.63 22.73
C GLY A 190 -9.81 27.94 21.74
N ALA A 191 -8.50 28.06 21.95
CA ALA A 191 -7.49 27.34 21.18
C ALA A 191 -7.50 25.84 21.52
N ASP A 192 -7.58 25.50 22.81
CA ASP A 192 -7.65 24.11 23.28
C ASP A 192 -8.91 23.41 22.73
N ALA A 193 -10.07 24.09 22.78
CA ALA A 193 -11.31 23.59 22.20
C ALA A 193 -11.23 23.36 20.68
N ALA A 194 -10.52 24.23 19.95
CA ALA A 194 -10.36 24.10 18.51
C ALA A 194 -9.47 22.91 18.12
N VAL A 195 -8.41 22.63 18.90
CA VAL A 195 -7.57 21.45 18.71
C VAL A 195 -8.36 20.17 19.02
N GLU A 196 -9.21 20.19 20.05
CA GLU A 196 -10.13 19.09 20.37
C GLU A 196 -11.12 18.82 19.25
N GLU A 197 -11.77 19.87 18.72
CA GLU A 197 -12.73 19.75 17.62
C GLU A 197 -12.09 19.11 16.37
N ALA A 198 -10.85 19.51 16.05
CA ALA A 198 -10.10 18.91 14.96
C ALA A 198 -9.81 17.41 15.22
N ARG A 199 -9.49 17.04 16.47
CA ARG A 199 -9.29 15.63 16.85
C ARG A 199 -10.55 14.80 16.67
N ASP A 200 -11.69 15.31 17.13
CA ASP A 200 -12.98 14.64 16.96
C ASP A 200 -13.38 14.52 15.49
N ALA A 201 -13.14 15.58 14.70
CA ALA A 201 -13.38 15.55 13.26
C ALA A 201 -12.54 14.46 12.57
N MET A 202 -11.25 14.33 12.90
CA MET A 202 -10.39 13.30 12.32
C MET A 202 -10.71 11.89 12.82
N ARG A 203 -11.17 11.73 14.07
CA ARG A 203 -11.67 10.43 14.55
C ARG A 203 -12.91 10.00 13.76
N LYS A 204 -13.83 10.92 13.48
CA LYS A 204 -15.00 10.66 12.63
C LYS A 204 -14.61 10.35 11.20
N GLU A 205 -13.64 11.08 10.64
CA GLU A 205 -13.12 10.84 9.30
C GLU A 205 -12.52 9.42 9.19
N ALA A 206 -11.65 9.06 10.14
CA ALA A 206 -11.03 7.73 10.20
C ALA A 206 -12.07 6.60 10.29
N ALA A 207 -13.16 6.82 11.02
CA ALA A 207 -14.21 5.82 11.21
C ALA A 207 -15.15 5.69 10.01
N ASN A 208 -15.46 6.79 9.31
CA ASN A 208 -16.60 6.85 8.40
C ASN A 208 -16.23 7.04 6.93
N ARG A 209 -15.07 7.61 6.61
CA ARG A 209 -14.67 7.84 5.21
C ARG A 209 -13.90 6.62 4.69
N PRO A 210 -14.21 6.10 3.50
CA PRO A 210 -13.35 5.12 2.83
C PRO A 210 -11.91 5.62 2.75
N GLY A 211 -10.99 4.82 3.31
CA GLY A 211 -9.58 5.18 3.42
C GLY A 211 -9.24 6.21 4.49
N GLY A 212 -10.19 6.69 5.32
CA GLY A 212 -9.93 7.48 6.52
C GLY A 212 -8.83 8.55 6.40
N VAL A 213 -7.85 8.48 7.30
CA VAL A 213 -6.69 9.40 7.34
C VAL A 213 -5.69 9.19 6.20
N ASP A 214 -5.74 8.06 5.49
CA ASP A 214 -4.92 7.81 4.30
C ASP A 214 -5.34 8.70 3.11
N ASN A 215 -6.40 9.50 3.25
CA ASN A 215 -6.75 10.53 2.28
C ASN A 215 -5.91 11.82 2.42
N TYR A 216 -5.04 11.89 3.43
CA TYR A 216 -4.20 13.05 3.71
C TYR A 216 -2.73 12.78 3.41
N ASP A 217 -2.01 13.86 3.07
CA ASP A 217 -0.56 13.84 2.94
C ASP A 217 0.09 13.86 4.32
N ILE A 218 0.31 12.68 4.90
CA ILE A 218 0.90 12.53 6.23
C ILE A 218 2.38 12.99 6.22
N ALA A 219 3.06 12.96 5.07
CA ALA A 219 4.44 13.45 4.95
C ALA A 219 4.53 14.92 5.38
N HIS A 220 3.55 15.73 4.97
CA HIS A 220 3.42 17.12 5.37
C HIS A 220 3.34 17.32 6.89
N CYS A 221 2.75 16.38 7.63
CA CYS A 221 2.69 16.46 9.09
C CYS A 221 4.07 16.31 9.74
N TYR A 222 4.96 15.51 9.16
CA TYR A 222 6.34 15.42 9.62
C TYR A 222 7.12 16.71 9.31
N ASP A 223 6.87 17.33 8.15
CA ASP A 223 7.47 18.64 7.82
C ASP A 223 7.02 19.71 8.82
N LEU A 224 5.73 19.75 9.16
CA LEU A 224 5.19 20.67 10.17
C LEU A 224 5.64 20.35 11.60
N ALA A 225 6.11 19.14 11.87
CA ALA A 225 6.65 18.73 13.17
C ALA A 225 8.18 18.90 13.26
N ALA A 226 8.85 19.18 12.14
CA ALA A 226 10.29 19.34 12.10
C ALA A 226 10.75 20.46 13.06
N PRO A 227 11.91 20.30 13.71
CA PRO A 227 12.48 21.37 14.54
C PRO A 227 12.62 22.65 13.73
N ASP A 228 12.34 23.78 14.37
CA ASP A 228 12.60 25.08 13.73
C ASP A 228 14.09 25.16 13.37
N ALA A 229 14.40 25.68 12.18
CA ALA A 229 15.77 25.85 11.75
C ALA A 229 16.54 26.58 12.86
N LYS A 230 17.65 25.99 13.32
CA LYS A 230 18.43 26.56 14.42
C LYS A 230 18.73 28.02 14.10
N THR A 231 18.06 28.94 14.77
CA THR A 231 18.53 30.32 14.87
C THR A 231 19.78 30.21 15.73
N HIS A 232 20.94 30.15 15.09
CA HIS A 232 22.22 30.34 15.75
C HIS A 232 22.16 31.72 16.42
N TYR A 233 21.84 31.73 17.71
CA TYR A 233 22.12 32.86 18.60
C TYR A 233 23.59 32.79 19.02
#